data_AF-A0A3C0ZIK8-F1
#
_entry.id   AF-A0A3C0ZIK8-F1
#
_cell.length_a   1.000
_cell.length_b   1.000
_cell.length_c   1.000
_cell.angle_alpha   90.00
_cell.angle_beta   90.00
_cell.angle_gamma   90.00
#
_symmetry.space_group_name_H-M   'P 1'
#
loop_
_entity.id
_entity.type
_entity.pdbx_description
1 polymer ?
#
loop_
_entity_poly.entity_id
_entity_poly.type
_entity_poly.pdbx_seq_one_letter_code
_entity_poly.pdbx_strand_id
1 'polypeptide(L)' 'MGISVSPEQIIEAVKKMGKLQRDAFLEDLIAAANPKYLEGIKEAREDYRKGRVYSHEQVFKHQ' A
#
# COMPACT_ATOMS: atom_id res chain seq x y z
N MET A 1 -14.22 -20.61 -20.25
CA MET A 1 -13.79 -21.47 -19.12
C MET A 1 -13.32 -20.56 -18.01
N GLY A 2 -14.06 -20.46 -16.90
CA GLY A 2 -13.60 -19.71 -15.72
C GLY A 2 -12.83 -20.65 -14.81
N ILE A 3 -11.64 -20.23 -14.37
CA ILE A 3 -10.94 -20.94 -13.30
C ILE A 3 -11.69 -20.64 -12.01
N SER A 4 -12.23 -21.67 -11.38
CA SER A 4 -12.76 -21.58 -10.01
C SER A 4 -11.58 -21.68 -9.04
N VAL A 5 -11.39 -20.63 -8.25
CA VAL A 5 -10.41 -20.61 -7.16
C VAL A 5 -11.16 -20.35 -5.87
N SER A 6 -10.96 -21.20 -4.86
CA SER A 6 -11.59 -21.01 -3.54
C SER A 6 -10.77 -20.03 -2.68
N PRO A 7 -11.40 -19.34 -1.71
CA PRO A 7 -10.68 -18.50 -0.76
C PRO A 7 -9.55 -19.26 -0.03
N GLU A 8 -9.77 -20.53 0.31
CA GLU A 8 -8.78 -21.38 0.99
C GLU A 8 -7.55 -21.61 0.11
N GLN A 9 -7.74 -21.84 -1.19
CA GLN A 9 -6.63 -21.98 -2.14
C GLN A 9 -5.79 -20.70 -2.24
N ILE A 10 -6.43 -19.54 -2.20
CA ILE A 10 -5.74 -18.23 -2.18
C ILE A 10 -4.96 -18.07 -0.89
N ILE A 11 -5.58 -18.34 0.27
CA ILE A 11 -4.94 -18.25 1.59
C ILE A 11 -3.70 -19.15 1.64
N GLU A 12 -3.81 -20.39 1.18
CA GLU A 12 -2.68 -21.32 1.17
C GLU A 12 -1.57 -20.89 0.21
N ALA A 13 -1.90 -20.29 -0.94
CA ALA A 13 -0.91 -19.72 -1.84
C ALA A 13 -0.15 -18.56 -1.19
N VAL A 14 -0.86 -17.64 -0.52
CA VAL A 14 -0.25 -16.50 0.18
C VAL A 14 0.64 -16.98 1.33
N LYS A 15 0.21 -17.99 2.11
CA LYS A 15 1.04 -18.55 3.19
C LYS A 15 2.36 -19.15 2.69
N LYS A 16 2.35 -19.77 1.50
CA LYS A 16 3.53 -20.38 0.87
C LYS A 16 4.51 -19.37 0.27
N MET A 17 4.12 -18.09 0.14
CA MET A 17 5.03 -17.04 -0.32
C MET A 17 6.17 -16.83 0.68
N GLY A 18 7.34 -16.48 0.14
CA GLY A 18 8.45 -15.98 0.95
C GLY A 18 8.05 -14.71 1.70
N LYS A 19 8.63 -14.48 2.89
CA LYS A 19 8.23 -13.38 3.78
C LYS A 19 8.14 -12.03 3.06
N LEU A 20 9.19 -11.62 2.34
CA LEU A 20 9.21 -10.32 1.67
C LEU A 20 8.14 -10.19 0.59
N GLN A 21 7.94 -11.25 -0.20
CA GLN A 21 6.91 -11.26 -1.24
C GLN A 21 5.51 -11.21 -0.65
N ARG A 22 5.29 -11.93 0.47
CA ARG A 22 4.02 -11.92 1.19
C ARG A 22 3.72 -10.56 1.79
N ASP A 23 4.71 -9.92 2.44
CA ASP A 23 4.55 -8.60 3.05
C ASP A 23 4.19 -7.57 1.97
N ALA A 24 4.92 -7.53 0.86
CA ALA A 24 4.61 -6.65 -0.28
C ALA A 24 3.21 -6.90 -0.86
N PHE A 25 2.84 -8.16 -1.06
CA PHE A 25 1.50 -8.51 -1.56
C PHE A 25 0.38 -8.05 -0.62
N LEU A 26 0.56 -8.22 0.69
CA LEU A 26 -0.43 -7.79 1.68
C LEU A 26 -0.53 -6.26 1.76
N GLU A 27 0.58 -5.53 1.67
CA GLU A 27 0.58 -4.07 1.58
C GLU A 27 -0.20 -3.59 0.35
N ASP A 28 0.05 -4.18 -0.82
CA ASP A 28 -0.66 -3.86 -2.06
C ASP A 28 -2.16 -4.18 -1.96
N LEU A 29 -2.51 -5.33 -1.36
CA LEU A 29 -3.90 -5.73 -1.16
C LEU A 29 -4.64 -4.76 -0.23
N ILE A 30 -4.01 -4.36 0.89
CA ILE A 30 -4.57 -3.39 1.82
C ILE A 30 -4.77 -2.04 1.13
N ALA A 31 -3.80 -1.60 0.34
CA ALA A 31 -3.89 -0.37 -0.43
C ALA A 31 -5.05 -0.41 -1.43
N ALA A 32 -5.20 -1.52 -2.16
CA ALA A 32 -6.26 -1.71 -3.15
C ALA A 32 -7.66 -1.80 -2.51
N ALA A 33 -7.77 -2.40 -1.32
CA ALA A 33 -9.03 -2.55 -0.59
C ALA A 33 -9.48 -1.27 0.13
N ASN A 34 -8.65 -0.23 0.19
CA ASN A 34 -8.93 1.00 0.92
C ASN A 34 -8.95 2.24 -0.02
N PRO A 35 -10.13 2.66 -0.49
CA PRO A 35 -10.26 3.82 -1.38
C PRO A 35 -9.62 5.11 -0.81
N LYS A 36 -9.71 5.33 0.51
CA LYS A 36 -9.11 6.51 1.17
C LYS A 36 -7.59 6.49 1.13
N TYR A 37 -6.98 5.31 1.16
CA TYR A 37 -5.53 5.17 1.04
C TYR A 37 -5.05 5.61 -0.36
N LEU A 38 -5.79 5.22 -1.41
CA LEU A 38 -5.51 5.65 -2.77
C LEU A 38 -5.71 7.16 -2.97
N GLU A 39 -6.73 7.74 -2.34
CA GLU A 39 -6.94 9.20 -2.33
C GLU A 39 -5.74 9.92 -1.69
N GLY A 40 -5.26 9.46 -0.53
CA GLY A 40 -4.08 10.03 0.12
C GLY A 40 -2.81 9.95 -0.74
N ILE A 41 -2.59 8.84 -1.46
CA ILE A 41 -1.46 8.73 -2.42
C ILE A 41 -1.60 9.77 -3.53
N LYS A 42 -2.81 9.98 -4.06
CA LYS A 42 -3.06 10.96 -5.12
C LYS A 42 -2.80 12.38 -4.63
N GLU A 43 -3.25 12.69 -3.41
CA GLU A 43 -3.01 13.98 -2.76
C GLU A 43 -1.52 14.23 -2.54
N ALA A 44 -0.80 13.29 -1.93
CA ALA A 44 0.64 13.40 -1.69
C ALA A 44 1.45 13.61 -2.98
N ARG A 45 1.08 12.95 -4.08
CA ARG A 45 1.70 13.17 -5.40
C ARG A 45 1.44 14.58 -5.94
N GLU A 46 0.25 15.11 -5.71
CA GLU A 46 -0.11 16.47 -6.10
C GLU A 46 0.59 17.53 -5.24
N ASP A 47 0.73 17.26 -3.94
CA ASP A 47 1.54 18.08 -3.02
C ASP A 47 2.97 18.19 -3.50
N TYR A 48 3.59 17.05 -3.83
CA TYR A 48 4.96 17.02 -4.36
C TYR A 48 5.08 17.82 -5.66
N ARG A 49 4.14 17.61 -6.61
CA ARG A 49 4.12 18.35 -7.89
C ARG A 49 3.99 19.86 -7.70
N LYS A 50 3.24 20.30 -6.68
CA LYS A 50 3.03 21.72 -6.34
C LYS A 50 4.07 22.28 -5.37
N GLY A 51 5.07 21.48 -4.97
CA GLY A 51 6.08 21.90 -4.01
C GLY A 51 5.55 22.12 -2.59
N ARG A 52 4.37 21.57 -2.25
CA ARG A 52 3.83 21.56 -0.88
C ARG A 52 4.54 20.48 -0.06
N VAL A 53 5.81 20.72 0.22
CA VAL A 53 6.68 19.81 0.97
C VAL A 53 7.11 20.48 2.27
N TYR A 54 7.39 19.66 3.28
CA TYR A 54 7.98 20.11 4.53
C TYR A 54 9.44 19.66 4.61
N SER A 55 10.32 20.56 5.05
CA SER A 55 11.71 20.25 5.38
C SER A 55 11.79 19.45 6.68
N HIS A 56 12.94 18.81 6.91
CA HIS A 56 13.21 18.11 8.16
C HIS A 56 12.99 19.02 9.37
N GLU A 57 13.54 20.24 9.34
CA GLU A 57 13.34 21.24 10.41
C GLU A 57 11.86 21.60 10.60
N GLN A 58 11.09 21.73 9.51
CA GLN A 58 9.66 22.03 9.61
C GLN A 58 8.87 20.89 10.25
N VAL A 59 9.27 19.63 10.04
CA VAL A 59 8.62 18.44 10.61
C VAL A 59 9.07 18.18 12.06
N PHE A 60 10.35 18.38 12.37
CA PHE A 60 10.97 17.93 13.63
C PHE A 60 11.37 19.07 14.57
N LYS A 61 10.78 20.27 14.41
CA LYS A 61 11.05 21.52 15.14
C LYS A 61 11.11 21.44 16.68
N HIS A 62 10.74 20.31 17.29
CA HIS A 62 10.66 20.10 18.74
C HIS A 62 11.30 18.78 19.23
N GLN A 63 12.17 18.15 18.43
CA GLN A 63 13.00 17.03 18.90
C GLN A 63 14.35 17.49 19.43
#